data_AF-A0A431JYN1-F1
#
_entry.id   AF-A0A431JYN1-F1
#
_cell.length_a   1.000
_cell.length_b   1.000
_cell.length_c   1.000
_cell.angle_alpha   90.00
_cell.angle_beta   90.00
_cell.angle_gamma   90.00
#
_symmetry.space_group_name_H-M   'P 1'
#
loop_
_entity.id
_entity.type
_entity.pdbx_description
1 polymer ?
#
loop_
_entity_poly.entity_id
_entity_poly.type
_entity_poly.pdbx_seq_one_letter_code
_entity_poly.pdbx_strand_id
1 'polypeptide(L)'
;MKLSRRLGLIVASAILGLIVVAGVALTTLRTTMLDERRNELRTVLILATQTVARYQALEQAGTLSHADAQARAIEALAAMRDGKAKYVWARTTDGLGLVLPNMKDTGRIDLGKKLPDGRHDFQRYLDALNGTEFGYAEILVKKPGTDVELPKINGVTKVQGW
;
A
#
# COMPACT_ATOMS: atom_id res chain seq x y z
N MET A 1 -52.46 5.05 28.25
CA MET A 1 -51.36 4.09 27.95
C MET A 1 -50.98 3.38 29.24
N LYS A 2 -50.84 2.05 29.23
CA LYS A 2 -50.38 1.29 30.40
C LYS A 2 -48.90 1.63 30.72
N LEU A 3 -48.54 1.65 32.00
CA LEU A 3 -47.19 2.00 32.48
C LEU A 3 -46.09 1.12 31.82
N SER A 4 -46.39 -0.16 31.61
CA SER A 4 -45.50 -1.11 30.90
C SER A 4 -45.15 -0.68 29.47
N ARG A 5 -46.10 -0.10 28.72
CA ARG A 5 -45.86 0.39 27.35
C ARG A 5 -44.99 1.65 27.34
N ARG A 6 -45.11 2.50 28.36
CA ARG A 6 -44.26 3.69 28.54
C ARG A 6 -42.83 3.27 28.88
N LEU A 7 -42.65 2.35 29.84
CA LEU A 7 -41.33 1.80 30.19
C LEU A 7 -40.68 1.09 29.01
N GLY A 8 -41.42 0.27 28.26
CA GLY A 8 -40.91 -0.43 27.08
C GLY A 8 -40.41 0.52 25.98
N LEU A 9 -41.09 1.65 25.75
CA LEU A 9 -40.64 2.66 24.78
C LEU A 9 -39.33 3.34 25.22
N ILE A 10 -39.16 3.62 26.51
CA ILE A 10 -37.93 4.22 27.03
C ILE A 10 -36.76 3.25 26.85
N VAL A 11 -36.95 1.98 27.23
CA VAL A 11 -35.92 0.94 27.07
C VAL A 11 -35.56 0.72 25.60
N ALA A 12 -36.56 0.60 24.73
CA ALA A 12 -36.33 0.45 23.28
C ALA A 12 -35.58 1.66 22.70
N SER A 13 -35.93 2.88 23.12
CA SER A 13 -35.24 4.10 22.68
C SER A 13 -33.78 4.13 23.15
N ALA A 14 -33.52 3.71 24.40
CA ALA A 14 -32.16 3.61 24.92
C ALA A 14 -31.31 2.57 24.17
N ILE A 15 -31.89 1.40 23.87
CA ILE A 15 -31.23 0.36 23.07
C ILE A 15 -30.92 0.87 21.66
N LEU A 16 -31.89 1.53 21.01
CA LEU A 16 -31.68 2.13 19.69
C LEU A 16 -30.58 3.19 19.72
N GLY A 17 -30.56 4.05 20.74
CA GLY A 17 -29.49 5.03 20.93
C GLY A 17 -28.12 4.37 21.07
N LEU A 18 -28.02 3.29 21.85
CA LEU A 18 -26.77 2.55 22.02
C LEU A 18 -26.31 1.88 20.73
N ILE A 19 -27.23 1.29 19.95
CA ILE A 19 -26.91 0.71 18.63
C ILE A 19 -26.36 1.77 17.68
N VAL A 20 -26.96 2.97 17.65
CA VAL A 20 -26.49 4.08 16.81
C VAL A 20 -25.08 4.52 17.24
N VAL A 21 -24.85 4.72 18.54
CA VAL A 21 -23.53 5.11 19.05
C VAL A 21 -22.48 4.05 18.74
N ALA A 22 -22.79 2.77 18.95
CA ALA A 22 -21.89 1.67 18.63
C ALA A 22 -21.58 1.60 17.13
N GLY A 23 -22.59 1.81 16.27
CA GLY A 23 -22.42 1.85 14.83
C GLY A 23 -21.47 2.97 14.40
N VAL A 24 -21.70 4.20 14.90
CA VAL A 24 -20.81 5.35 14.62
C VAL A 24 -19.40 5.06 15.11
N ALA A 25 -19.24 4.63 16.37
CA ALA A 25 -17.93 4.33 16.94
C ALA A 25 -17.16 3.28 16.12
N LEU A 26 -17.83 2.21 15.68
CA LEU A 26 -17.21 1.17 14.86
C LEU A 26 -16.78 1.69 13.49
N THR A 27 -17.61 2.51 12.84
CA THR A 27 -17.25 3.13 11.55
C THR A 27 -16.06 4.07 11.69
N THR A 28 -16.06 4.92 12.70
CA THR A 28 -14.95 5.84 13.01
C THR A 28 -13.67 5.07 13.29
N LEU A 29 -13.74 4.02 14.11
CA LEU A 29 -12.57 3.20 14.40
C LEU A 29 -11.99 2.57 13.14
N ARG A 30 -12.85 2.03 12.26
CA ARG A 30 -12.42 1.45 10.99
C ARG A 30 -11.75 2.48 10.08
N THR A 31 -12.32 3.67 9.94
CA THR A 31 -11.75 4.73 9.09
C THR A 31 -10.41 5.20 9.64
N THR A 32 -10.33 5.45 10.95
CA THR A 32 -9.07 5.86 11.61
C THR A 32 -7.98 4.82 11.40
N MET A 33 -8.27 3.54 11.60
CA MET A 33 -7.27 2.48 11.37
C MET A 33 -6.79 2.43 9.91
N LEU A 34 -7.67 2.64 8.93
CA LEU A 34 -7.28 2.64 7.52
C LEU A 34 -6.42 3.86 7.17
N ASP A 35 -6.76 5.03 7.69
CA ASP A 35 -6.01 6.26 7.45
C ASP A 35 -4.65 6.23 8.13
N GLU A 36 -4.54 5.66 9.33
CA GLU A 36 -3.26 5.36 9.97
C GLU A 36 -2.39 4.45 9.11
N ARG A 37 -2.95 3.38 8.53
CA ARG A 37 -2.19 2.49 7.62
C ARG A 37 -1.74 3.20 6.35
N ARG A 38 -2.58 4.08 5.78
CA ARG A 38 -2.22 4.91 4.62
C ARG A 38 -1.08 5.87 4.95
N ASN A 39 -1.11 6.49 6.13
CA ASN A 39 -0.04 7.37 6.60
C ASN A 39 1.26 6.60 6.86
N GLU A 40 1.18 5.41 7.47
CA GLU A 40 2.34 4.52 7.65
C GLU A 40 3.01 4.21 6.31
N LEU A 41 2.23 3.81 5.29
CA LEU A 41 2.73 3.55 3.94
C LEU A 41 3.40 4.78 3.32
N ARG A 42 2.80 5.96 3.49
CA ARG A 42 3.36 7.22 2.98
C ARG A 42 4.70 7.54 3.62
N THR A 43 4.80 7.43 4.94
CA THR A 43 6.05 7.65 5.68
C THR A 43 7.14 6.69 5.22
N VAL A 44 6.84 5.39 5.10
CA VAL A 44 7.80 4.40 4.62
C VAL A 44 8.29 4.74 3.22
N LEU A 45 7.39 5.11 2.31
CA LEU A 45 7.77 5.45 0.94
C LEU A 45 8.58 6.75 0.84
N ILE A 46 8.28 7.77 1.65
CA ILE A 46 9.10 8.98 1.72
C ILE A 46 10.54 8.62 2.11
N LEU A 47 10.72 7.82 3.17
CA LEU A 47 12.05 7.39 3.61
C LEU A 47 12.77 6.52 2.56
N ALA A 48 12.02 5.64 1.88
CA ALA A 48 12.55 4.85 0.77
C ALA A 48 13.04 5.73 -0.39
N THR A 49 12.25 6.73 -0.80
CA THR A 49 12.64 7.66 -1.86
C THR A 49 13.82 8.55 -1.47
N GLN A 50 13.91 8.99 -0.22
CA GLN A 50 15.06 9.75 0.27
C GLN A 50 16.34 8.89 0.27
N THR A 51 16.22 7.60 0.59
CA THR A 51 17.33 6.65 0.47
C THR A 51 17.82 6.54 -0.98
N VAL A 52 16.90 6.46 -1.94
CA VAL A 52 17.22 6.44 -3.38
C VAL A 52 17.84 7.77 -3.83
N ALA A 53 17.28 8.90 -3.42
CA ALA A 53 17.77 10.24 -3.76
C ALA A 53 19.22 10.46 -3.32
N ARG A 54 19.66 9.86 -2.21
CA ARG A 54 21.07 9.86 -1.80
C ARG A 54 21.99 9.23 -2.86
N TYR A 55 21.58 8.12 -3.46
CA TYR A 55 22.38 7.46 -4.50
C TYR A 55 22.34 8.22 -5.82
N GLN A 56 21.19 8.83 -6.17
CA GLN A 56 21.10 9.75 -7.30
C GLN A 56 22.03 10.96 -7.13
N ALA A 57 22.14 11.52 -5.92
CA ALA A 57 23.07 12.61 -5.64
C ALA A 57 24.54 12.18 -5.78
N LEU A 58 24.90 10.96 -5.36
CA LEU A 58 26.25 10.42 -5.54
C LEU A 58 26.59 10.16 -7.02
N GLU A 59 25.60 9.73 -7.80
CA GLU A 59 25.72 9.63 -9.26
C GLU A 59 25.96 11.01 -9.89
N GLN A 60 25.13 11.99 -9.56
CA GLN A 60 25.24 13.36 -10.08
C GLN A 60 26.57 14.03 -9.72
N ALA A 61 27.11 13.72 -8.54
CA ALA A 61 28.42 14.17 -8.11
C ALA A 61 29.60 13.42 -8.77
N GLY A 62 29.34 12.42 -9.61
CA GLY A 62 30.36 11.58 -10.24
C GLY A 62 31.09 10.64 -9.26
N THR A 63 30.59 10.51 -8.03
CA THR A 63 31.19 9.62 -7.01
C THR A 63 30.88 8.16 -7.29
N LEU A 64 29.72 7.88 -7.88
CA LEU A 64 29.32 6.56 -8.35
C LEU A 64 28.98 6.63 -9.84
N SER A 65 29.23 5.55 -10.57
CA SER A 65 28.63 5.37 -11.89
C SER A 65 27.11 5.19 -11.77
N HIS A 66 26.37 5.43 -12.85
CA HIS A 66 24.91 5.19 -12.88
C HIS A 66 24.56 3.76 -12.44
N ALA A 67 25.27 2.77 -12.97
CA ALA A 67 25.06 1.37 -12.64
C ALA A 67 25.35 1.07 -11.16
N ASP A 68 26.43 1.61 -10.60
CA ASP A 68 26.78 1.42 -9.19
C ASP A 68 25.78 2.10 -8.25
N ALA A 69 25.32 3.30 -8.61
CA ALA A 69 24.33 4.05 -7.85
C ALA A 69 23.00 3.29 -7.79
N GLN A 70 22.50 2.82 -8.94
CA GLN A 70 21.29 2.00 -8.99
C GLN A 70 21.44 0.68 -8.24
N ALA A 71 22.57 -0.03 -8.41
CA ALA A 71 22.82 -1.28 -7.72
C ALA A 71 22.78 -1.11 -6.19
N ARG A 72 23.43 -0.07 -5.66
CA ARG A 72 23.43 0.20 -4.22
C ARG A 72 22.08 0.69 -3.70
N ALA A 73 21.31 1.41 -4.52
CA ALA A 73 19.94 1.78 -4.15
C ALA A 73 19.01 0.56 -4.10
N ILE A 74 19.11 -0.34 -5.07
CA ILE A 74 18.37 -1.61 -5.10
C ILE A 74 18.70 -2.46 -3.87
N GLU A 75 19.98 -2.58 -3.51
CA GLU A 75 20.41 -3.29 -2.30
C GLU A 75 19.80 -2.67 -1.02
N ALA A 76 19.86 -1.34 -0.89
CA ALA A 76 19.31 -0.62 0.25
C ALA A 76 17.78 -0.80 0.36
N LEU A 77 17.06 -0.71 -0.76
CA LEU A 77 15.61 -0.95 -0.80
C LEU A 77 15.26 -2.40 -0.50
N ALA A 78 16.03 -3.37 -0.99
CA ALA A 78 15.81 -4.79 -0.72
C ALA A 78 15.92 -5.13 0.78
N ALA A 79 16.76 -4.40 1.51
CA ALA A 79 16.91 -4.51 2.95
C ALA A 79 15.74 -3.90 3.75
N MET A 80 14.87 -3.07 3.14
CA MET A 80 13.70 -2.46 3.79
C MET A 80 12.55 -3.46 3.95
N ARG A 81 12.71 -4.40 4.88
CA ARG A 81 11.73 -5.42 5.24
C ARG A 81 11.72 -5.70 6.74
N ASP A 82 10.57 -6.04 7.29
CA ASP A 82 10.41 -6.35 8.72
C ASP A 82 10.72 -7.81 9.08
N GLY A 83 11.15 -8.61 8.10
CA GLY A 83 11.39 -10.05 8.24
C GLY A 83 10.12 -10.90 8.38
N LYS A 84 8.93 -10.30 8.27
CA LYS A 84 7.63 -10.96 8.38
C LYS A 84 6.82 -10.73 7.12
N ALA A 85 6.05 -9.64 7.07
CA ALA A 85 5.04 -9.40 6.05
C ALA A 85 5.16 -8.03 5.38
N LYS A 86 5.93 -7.10 5.97
CA LYS A 86 6.10 -5.74 5.45
C LYS A 86 7.42 -5.63 4.71
N TYR A 87 7.36 -5.11 3.49
CA TYR A 87 8.51 -4.94 2.62
C TYR A 87 8.26 -3.80 1.65
N VAL A 88 9.34 -3.21 1.14
CA VAL A 88 9.33 -2.36 -0.06
C VAL A 88 9.63 -3.24 -1.29
N TRP A 89 9.03 -2.88 -2.41
CA TRP A 89 9.34 -3.44 -3.73
C TRP A 89 9.57 -2.29 -4.70
N ALA A 90 10.32 -2.58 -5.78
CA ALA A 90 10.66 -1.61 -6.81
C ALA A 90 10.59 -2.27 -8.18
N ARG A 91 9.97 -1.56 -9.11
CA ARG A 91 9.85 -1.96 -10.51
C ARG A 91 10.10 -0.73 -11.38
N THR A 92 10.65 -0.95 -12.57
CA THR A 92 10.62 0.07 -13.62
C THR A 92 9.20 0.27 -14.14
N THR A 93 8.97 1.33 -14.91
CA THR A 93 7.63 1.65 -15.47
C THR A 93 7.15 0.68 -16.54
N ASP A 94 8.04 -0.08 -17.16
CA ASP A 94 7.75 -1.20 -18.07
C ASP A 94 7.56 -2.54 -17.32
N GLY A 95 7.68 -2.54 -15.99
CA GLY A 95 7.36 -3.69 -15.15
C GLY A 95 8.52 -4.63 -14.86
N LEU A 96 9.77 -4.26 -15.17
CA LEU A 96 10.96 -5.01 -14.77
C LEU A 96 11.07 -5.01 -13.23
N GLY A 97 11.06 -6.20 -12.64
CA GLY A 97 11.26 -6.37 -11.19
C GLY A 97 12.69 -6.07 -10.76
N LEU A 98 12.90 -5.02 -9.97
CA LEU A 98 14.20 -4.66 -9.40
C LEU A 98 14.35 -5.15 -7.95
N VAL A 99 13.30 -4.94 -7.15
CA VAL A 99 13.20 -5.43 -5.76
C VAL A 99 11.85 -6.08 -5.60
N LEU A 100 11.85 -7.34 -5.18
CA LEU A 100 10.63 -8.12 -4.93
C LEU A 100 10.74 -8.85 -3.58
N PRO A 101 9.61 -9.33 -3.01
CA PRO A 101 9.62 -10.10 -1.76
C PRO A 101 10.58 -11.29 -1.83
N ASN A 102 10.51 -12.03 -2.93
CA ASN A 102 11.45 -13.07 -3.31
C ASN A 102 12.41 -12.52 -4.37
N MET A 103 13.68 -12.35 -4.00
CA MET A 103 14.70 -11.79 -4.90
C MET A 103 15.00 -12.71 -6.10
N LYS A 104 14.62 -13.99 -6.08
CA LYS A 104 14.75 -14.89 -7.25
C LYS A 104 13.81 -14.51 -8.39
N ASP A 105 12.81 -13.66 -8.11
CA ASP A 105 11.81 -13.24 -9.08
C ASP A 105 12.14 -11.92 -9.78
N THR A 106 13.26 -11.27 -9.43
CA THR A 106 13.73 -10.04 -10.08
C THR A 106 14.38 -10.30 -11.44
N GLY A 107 14.69 -9.23 -12.19
CA GLY A 107 15.39 -9.30 -13.48
C GLY A 107 14.51 -9.73 -14.67
N ARG A 108 13.20 -9.85 -14.47
CA ARG A 108 12.21 -10.17 -15.51
C ARG A 108 11.07 -9.16 -15.51
N ILE A 109 10.50 -8.91 -16.68
CA ILE A 109 9.27 -8.14 -16.83
C ILE A 109 8.10 -8.99 -16.37
N ASP A 110 7.29 -8.44 -15.48
CA ASP A 110 6.06 -9.07 -14.99
C ASP A 110 5.00 -7.99 -14.75
N LEU A 111 3.97 -7.96 -15.59
CA LEU A 111 2.87 -6.99 -15.46
C LEU A 111 1.78 -7.48 -14.48
N GLY A 112 1.93 -8.68 -13.93
CA GLY A 112 0.92 -9.32 -13.11
C GLY A 112 -0.26 -9.87 -13.92
N LYS A 113 -1.33 -10.27 -13.22
CA LYS A 113 -2.46 -10.94 -13.85
C LYS A 113 -3.24 -9.98 -14.73
N LYS A 114 -3.85 -10.54 -15.78
CA LYS A 114 -4.86 -9.83 -16.56
C LYS A 114 -6.17 -9.80 -15.78
N LEU A 115 -6.75 -8.62 -15.68
CA LEU A 115 -8.00 -8.35 -15.01
C LEU A 115 -9.19 -8.55 -15.97
N PRO A 116 -10.42 -8.74 -15.45
CA PRO A 116 -11.62 -8.88 -16.29
C PRO A 116 -11.87 -7.69 -17.23
N ASP A 117 -11.40 -6.49 -16.88
CA ASP A 117 -11.51 -5.27 -17.69
C ASP A 117 -10.41 -5.14 -18.76
N GLY A 118 -9.54 -6.14 -18.89
CA GLY A 118 -8.47 -6.19 -19.88
C GLY A 118 -7.15 -5.55 -19.45
N ARG A 119 -7.11 -4.80 -18.33
CA ARG A 119 -5.87 -4.23 -17.77
C ARG A 119 -5.04 -5.31 -17.08
N HIS A 120 -3.78 -4.99 -16.80
CA HIS A 120 -2.91 -5.80 -15.94
C HIS A 120 -2.90 -5.26 -14.50
N ASP A 121 -2.62 -6.11 -13.50
CA ASP A 121 -2.48 -5.67 -12.10
C ASP A 121 -1.49 -4.51 -11.96
N PHE A 122 -0.38 -4.53 -12.70
CA PHE A 122 0.62 -3.47 -12.67
C PHE A 122 0.08 -2.12 -13.17
N GLN A 123 -0.87 -2.13 -14.10
CA GLN A 123 -1.50 -0.92 -14.62
C GLN A 123 -2.21 -0.14 -13.51
N ARG A 124 -2.74 -0.79 -12.48
CA ARG A 124 -3.37 -0.09 -11.34
C ARG A 124 -2.39 0.80 -10.58
N TYR A 125 -1.13 0.41 -10.49
CA TYR A 125 -0.10 1.23 -9.87
C TYR A 125 0.27 2.43 -10.75
N LEU A 126 0.37 2.22 -12.06
CA LEU A 126 0.61 3.30 -13.01
C LEU A 126 -0.55 4.31 -13.03
N ASP A 127 -1.79 3.82 -13.00
CA ASP A 127 -3.00 4.65 -12.92
C ASP A 127 -3.03 5.46 -11.62
N ALA A 128 -2.60 4.87 -10.49
CA ALA A 128 -2.49 5.57 -9.21
C ALA A 128 -1.40 6.66 -9.17
N LEU A 129 -0.44 6.61 -10.10
CA LEU A 129 0.63 7.60 -10.27
C LEU A 129 0.32 8.58 -11.42
N ASN A 130 -0.85 8.51 -12.04
CA ASN A 130 -1.18 9.37 -13.17
C ASN A 130 -1.36 10.83 -12.72
N GLY A 131 -0.38 11.67 -13.06
CA GLY A 131 -0.37 13.10 -12.70
C GLY A 131 0.07 13.40 -11.27
N THR A 132 0.50 12.39 -10.50
CA THR A 132 0.99 12.57 -9.11
C THR A 132 2.25 11.74 -8.88
N GLU A 133 3.10 12.19 -7.94
CA GLU A 133 4.30 11.42 -7.58
C GLU A 133 4.00 10.24 -6.65
N PHE A 134 2.87 10.30 -5.94
CA PHE A 134 2.45 9.31 -4.96
C PHE A 134 0.99 8.94 -5.17
N GLY A 135 0.65 7.68 -4.94
CA GLY A 135 -0.71 7.18 -5.02
C GLY A 135 -0.94 5.95 -4.14
N TYR A 136 -2.22 5.65 -3.89
CA TYR A 136 -2.63 4.39 -3.29
C TYR A 136 -3.31 3.53 -4.34
N ALA A 137 -2.97 2.24 -4.38
CA ALA A 137 -3.59 1.28 -5.28
C ALA A 137 -4.11 0.08 -4.48
N GLU A 138 -5.38 -0.26 -4.70
CA GLU A 138 -6.01 -1.43 -4.12
C GLU A 138 -6.01 -2.59 -5.12
N ILE A 139 -5.48 -3.73 -4.69
CA ILE A 139 -5.46 -4.97 -5.45
C ILE A 139 -6.10 -6.10 -4.65
N LEU A 140 -6.54 -7.15 -5.34
CA LEU A 140 -6.99 -8.37 -4.70
C LEU A 140 -5.81 -9.34 -4.58
N VAL A 141 -5.59 -9.85 -3.38
CA VAL A 141 -4.54 -10.85 -3.11
C VAL A 141 -5.14 -12.06 -2.43
N LYS A 142 -4.70 -13.25 -2.81
CA LYS A 142 -5.05 -14.48 -2.09
C LYS A 142 -4.50 -14.43 -0.66
N LYS A 143 -5.34 -14.68 0.33
CA LYS A 143 -4.90 -14.85 1.71
C LYS A 143 -3.99 -16.09 1.79
N PRO A 144 -2.81 -16.00 2.42
CA PRO A 144 -1.87 -17.12 2.51
C PRO A 144 -2.55 -18.41 3.00
N GLY A 145 -2.35 -19.52 2.29
CA GLY A 145 -2.93 -20.82 2.61
C GLY A 145 -4.40 -21.02 2.24
N THR A 146 -5.02 -20.08 1.52
CA THR A 146 -6.43 -20.18 1.08
C THR A 146 -6.62 -19.62 -0.34
N ASP A 147 -7.74 -19.97 -0.98
CA ASP A 147 -8.15 -19.38 -2.27
C ASP A 147 -9.00 -18.11 -2.14
N VAL A 148 -9.21 -17.61 -0.92
CA VAL A 148 -9.98 -16.39 -0.68
C VAL A 148 -9.15 -15.16 -1.05
N GLU A 149 -9.64 -14.37 -1.99
CA GLU A 149 -9.06 -13.07 -2.32
C GLU A 149 -9.55 -11.97 -1.38
N LEU A 150 -8.63 -11.17 -0.86
CA LEU A 150 -8.90 -10.03 0.01
C LEU A 150 -8.29 -8.75 -0.59
N PRO A 151 -8.95 -7.60 -0.39
CA PRO A 151 -8.38 -6.32 -0.79
C PRO A 151 -7.11 -6.00 0.02
N LYS A 152 -6.08 -5.55 -0.68
CA LYS A 152 -4.83 -5.04 -0.12
C LYS A 152 -4.55 -3.66 -0.68
N ILE A 153 -4.35 -2.70 0.22
CA ILE A 153 -3.91 -1.35 -0.11
C ILE A 153 -2.38 -1.36 -0.21
N ASN A 154 -1.84 -0.84 -1.31
CA ASN A 154 -0.42 -0.53 -1.44
C ASN A 154 -0.27 0.98 -1.65
N GLY A 155 0.76 1.58 -1.04
CA GLY A 155 1.26 2.88 -1.47
C GLY A 155 2.24 2.66 -2.61
N VAL A 156 2.27 3.59 -3.56
CA VAL A 156 3.26 3.62 -4.64
C VAL A 156 3.76 5.05 -4.81
N THR A 157 5.02 5.19 -5.20
CA THR A 157 5.64 6.48 -5.50
C THR A 157 6.57 6.33 -6.69
N LYS A 158 6.66 7.37 -7.52
CA LYS A 158 7.65 7.45 -8.60
C LYS A 158 8.98 7.95 -8.04
N VAL A 159 10.07 7.34 -8.47
CA VAL A 159 11.42 7.91 -8.30
C VAL A 159 11.71 8.69 -9.58
N GLN A 160 11.90 10.00 -9.50
CA GLN A 160 12.17 10.80 -10.70
C GLN A 160 13.57 10.50 -11.23
N GLY A 161 13.70 10.37 -12.54
CA GLY A 161 14.98 10.14 -13.22
C GLY A 161 15.44 8.69 -13.27
N TRP A 162 14.80 7.77 -12.55
CA TRP A 162 15.04 6.31 -12.59
C TRP A 162 13.73 5.53 -12.80
#